data_AF-A0A167XGA8-F1
#
_entry.id   AF-A0A167XGA8-F1
#
_cell.length_a   1.000
_cell.length_b   1.000
_cell.length_c   1.000
_cell.angle_alpha   90.00
_cell.angle_beta   90.00
_cell.angle_gamma   90.00
#
_symmetry.space_group_name_H-M   'P 1'
#
loop_
_entity.id
_entity.type
_entity.pdbx_description
1 polymer ?
#
loop_
_entity_poly.entity_id
_entity_poly.type
_entity_poly.pdbx_seq_one_letter_code
_entity_poly.pdbx_strand_id
1 'polypeptide(L)'
;MRSTLPDVEEEHMHIWAHELAQHLLVNHLVIASNSKFFDFTQASAFVVQFYDSRPLTPAALYPIVEEQMAGFTKESIEAVANTCHSYQALTFDGIVDAVDQITDLLEKRRKLHGLDNDKFPSRLLVLEGIDQSLEEITRSSSVLLAQAKLAPLLQKLTIISHTFFPKLSILIVNSVGSSPFITASHPAPALNSIFAVPATEPGLVQKSHLSYSSPLAKSLDRAIDTHLLVSHVGPNITVEVAKDRTGDALGRWCVL
;
A
#
# COMPACT_ATOMS: atom_id res chain seq x y z
N MET A 1 6.85 41.73 9.84
CA MET A 1 6.61 40.81 8.71
C MET A 1 7.09 39.42 9.13
N ARG A 2 6.19 38.57 9.62
CA ARG A 2 6.48 37.16 9.87
C ARG A 2 6.05 36.39 8.62
N SER A 3 7.00 35.72 8.00
CA SER A 3 6.79 34.79 6.89
C SER A 3 5.99 33.60 7.40
N THR A 4 4.85 33.36 6.76
CA THR A 4 4.02 32.16 6.87
C THR A 4 4.51 31.18 5.81
N LEU A 5 5.17 30.10 6.22
CA LEU A 5 5.36 28.90 5.42
C LEU A 5 5.02 27.69 6.31
N PRO A 6 3.80 27.16 6.24
CA PRO A 6 3.51 25.83 6.77
C PRO A 6 2.67 24.99 5.79
N ASP A 7 2.96 25.03 4.48
CA ASP A 7 2.17 24.26 3.48
C ASP A 7 3.02 23.28 2.63
N VAL A 8 4.36 23.33 2.73
CA VAL A 8 5.24 22.55 1.83
C VAL A 8 5.61 21.18 2.40
N GLU A 9 5.55 20.96 3.72
CA GLU A 9 6.00 19.69 4.33
C GLU A 9 4.92 18.58 4.31
N GLU A 10 3.64 18.93 4.35
CA GLU A 10 2.52 17.97 4.37
C GLU A 10 2.29 17.34 2.97
N GLU A 11 2.49 18.11 1.91
CA GLU A 11 2.29 17.69 0.52
C GLU A 11 3.30 16.60 0.07
N HIS A 12 4.48 16.53 0.70
CA HIS A 12 5.53 15.56 0.35
C HIS A 12 5.37 14.18 1.02
N MET A 13 4.69 14.09 2.17
CA MET A 13 4.56 12.81 2.90
C MET A 13 3.73 11.77 2.12
N HIS A 14 2.69 12.23 1.43
CA HIS A 14 1.86 11.36 0.60
C HIS A 14 2.64 10.75 -0.56
N ILE A 15 3.64 11.45 -1.08
CA ILE A 15 4.41 11.02 -2.25
C ILE A 15 5.21 9.75 -1.95
N TRP A 16 5.80 9.62 -0.76
CA TRP A 16 6.72 8.51 -0.47
C TRP A 16 6.06 7.16 -0.30
N ALA A 17 4.85 7.10 0.26
CA ALA A 17 4.11 5.83 0.34
C ALA A 17 3.79 5.30 -1.07
N HIS A 18 3.43 6.21 -1.98
CA HIS A 18 3.20 5.88 -3.38
C HIS A 18 4.51 5.54 -4.12
N GLU A 19 5.62 6.24 -3.85
CA GLU A 19 6.93 5.92 -4.42
C GLU A 19 7.42 4.54 -3.97
N LEU A 20 7.29 4.20 -2.69
CA LEU A 20 7.62 2.87 -2.18
C LEU A 20 6.74 1.79 -2.85
N ALA A 21 5.43 2.03 -2.93
CA ALA A 21 4.51 1.11 -3.60
C ALA A 21 4.88 0.90 -5.08
N GLN A 22 5.22 1.98 -5.79
CA GLN A 22 5.68 1.95 -7.16
C GLN A 22 7.00 1.19 -7.31
N HIS A 23 7.94 1.38 -6.38
CA HIS A 23 9.20 0.64 -6.36
C HIS A 23 8.97 -0.86 -6.15
N LEU A 24 8.13 -1.24 -5.18
CA LEU A 24 7.76 -2.64 -4.92
C LEU A 24 7.04 -3.27 -6.13
N LEU A 25 6.18 -2.50 -6.79
CA LEU A 25 5.49 -2.92 -8.01
C LEU A 25 6.47 -3.19 -9.15
N VAL A 26 7.37 -2.25 -9.45
CA VAL A 26 8.36 -2.41 -10.53
C VAL A 26 9.27 -3.60 -10.23
N ASN A 27 9.77 -3.71 -9.00
CA ASN A 27 10.60 -4.85 -8.60
C ASN A 27 9.86 -6.19 -8.78
N HIS A 28 8.58 -6.25 -8.41
CA HIS A 28 7.74 -7.44 -8.64
C HIS A 28 7.63 -7.76 -10.14
N LEU A 29 7.40 -6.77 -11.00
CA LEU A 29 7.30 -6.97 -12.45
C LEU A 29 8.61 -7.53 -13.04
N VAL A 30 9.76 -6.97 -12.65
CA VAL A 30 11.09 -7.41 -13.10
C VAL A 30 11.43 -8.81 -12.59
N ILE A 31 11.13 -9.11 -11.32
CA ILE A 31 11.33 -10.44 -10.77
C ILE A 31 10.43 -11.45 -11.49
N ALA A 32 9.17 -11.10 -11.72
CA ALA A 32 8.23 -11.94 -12.43
C ALA A 32 8.71 -12.22 -13.86
N SER A 33 9.22 -11.22 -14.58
CA SER A 33 9.69 -11.38 -15.96
C SER A 33 10.87 -12.33 -16.12
N ASN A 34 11.65 -12.53 -15.06
CA ASN A 34 12.75 -13.49 -15.02
C ASN A 34 12.30 -14.93 -14.72
N SER A 35 11.01 -15.15 -14.43
CA SER A 35 10.47 -16.48 -14.18
C SER A 35 10.32 -17.29 -15.46
N LYS A 36 10.63 -18.59 -15.38
CA LYS A 36 10.40 -19.55 -16.48
C LYS A 36 8.93 -19.70 -16.88
N PHE A 37 8.02 -19.29 -16.00
CA PHE A 37 6.57 -19.34 -16.20
C PHE A 37 5.97 -17.97 -16.52
N PHE A 38 6.82 -16.99 -16.85
CA PHE A 38 6.34 -15.67 -17.24
C PHE A 38 5.64 -15.72 -18.59
N ASP A 39 4.48 -15.06 -18.65
CA ASP A 39 3.67 -14.96 -19.84
C ASP A 39 3.30 -13.49 -20.04
N PHE A 40 3.84 -12.89 -21.09
CA PHE A 40 3.63 -11.47 -21.43
C PHE A 40 2.17 -11.16 -21.79
N THR A 41 1.36 -12.17 -22.11
CA THR A 41 -0.07 -11.99 -22.40
C THR A 41 -0.91 -11.90 -21.12
N GLN A 42 -0.28 -12.13 -19.97
CA GLN A 42 -0.94 -12.31 -18.70
C GLN A 42 -0.55 -11.22 -17.71
N ALA A 43 -1.55 -10.58 -17.11
CA ALA A 43 -1.32 -9.57 -16.07
C ALA A 43 -0.55 -10.17 -14.88
N SER A 44 0.57 -9.55 -14.53
CA SER A 44 1.46 -9.88 -13.41
C SER A 44 1.24 -9.02 -12.19
N ALA A 45 0.69 -7.82 -12.39
CA ALA A 45 0.23 -6.97 -11.33
C ALA A 45 -1.10 -6.31 -11.72
N PHE A 46 -1.90 -6.00 -10.70
CA PHE A 46 -3.11 -5.23 -10.80
C PHE A 46 -3.02 -4.04 -9.86
N VAL A 47 -3.40 -2.86 -10.32
CA VAL A 47 -3.41 -1.64 -9.52
C VAL A 47 -4.81 -1.06 -9.57
N VAL A 48 -5.48 -0.99 -8.43
CA VAL A 48 -6.79 -0.31 -8.30
C VAL A 48 -6.54 1.01 -7.62
N GLN A 49 -6.82 2.10 -8.34
CA GLN A 49 -6.56 3.45 -7.90
C GLN A 49 -7.87 4.21 -7.78
N PHE A 50 -8.08 4.86 -6.64
CA PHE A 50 -9.13 5.86 -6.52
C PHE A 50 -8.78 7.09 -7.37
N TYR A 51 -9.76 7.79 -7.94
CA TYR A 51 -9.58 8.83 -8.95
C TYR A 51 -8.67 10.00 -8.54
N ASP A 52 -8.55 10.24 -7.24
CA ASP A 52 -7.70 11.29 -6.66
C ASP A 52 -6.24 10.81 -6.41
N SER A 53 -5.93 9.57 -6.81
CA SER A 53 -4.57 9.00 -6.76
C SER A 53 -3.83 9.29 -8.07
N ARG A 54 -2.49 9.38 -8.02
CA ARG A 54 -1.65 9.59 -9.21
C ARG A 54 -1.89 8.46 -10.23
N PRO A 55 -2.37 8.74 -11.46
CA PRO A 55 -2.64 7.68 -12.42
C PRO A 55 -1.37 6.91 -12.79
N LEU A 56 -1.38 5.61 -12.54
CA LEU A 56 -0.29 4.73 -12.92
C LEU A 56 -0.54 4.20 -14.33
N THR A 57 0.06 4.85 -15.32
CA THR A 57 0.00 4.42 -16.71
C THR A 57 1.23 3.58 -17.07
N PRO A 58 1.15 2.67 -18.07
CA PRO A 58 2.33 1.97 -18.57
C PRO A 58 3.47 2.93 -19.00
N ALA A 59 3.12 4.10 -19.54
CA ALA A 59 4.08 5.14 -19.90
C ALA A 59 4.82 5.72 -18.68
N ALA A 60 4.17 5.79 -17.51
CA ALA A 60 4.79 6.22 -16.26
C ALA A 60 5.70 5.12 -15.64
N LEU A 61 5.41 3.85 -15.93
CA LEU A 61 6.20 2.71 -15.44
C LEU A 61 7.44 2.46 -16.30
N TYR A 62 7.34 2.66 -17.62
CA TYR A 62 8.41 2.38 -18.57
C TYR A 62 9.80 2.89 -18.14
N PRO A 63 10.01 4.18 -17.79
CA PRO A 63 11.35 4.69 -17.48
C PRO A 63 11.96 4.01 -16.23
N ILE A 64 11.13 3.61 -15.28
CA ILE A 64 11.59 2.98 -14.03
C ILE A 64 11.90 1.50 -14.26
N VAL A 65 11.10 0.82 -15.10
CA VAL A 65 11.40 -0.55 -15.53
C VAL A 65 12.67 -0.57 -16.39
N GLU A 66 12.85 0.38 -17.29
CA GLU A 66 14.04 0.53 -18.13
C GLU A 66 15.32 0.71 -17.29
N GLU A 67 15.26 1.52 -16.24
CA GLU A 67 16.37 1.69 -15.29
C GLU A 67 16.75 0.37 -14.59
N GLN A 68 15.77 -0.43 -14.15
CA GLN A 68 16.02 -1.71 -13.47
C GLN A 68 16.38 -2.86 -14.43
N MET A 69 15.99 -2.75 -15.70
CA MET A 69 16.26 -3.73 -16.76
C MET A 69 17.32 -3.22 -17.74
N ALA A 70 18.38 -2.59 -17.22
CA ALA A 70 19.49 -2.11 -18.04
C ALA A 70 20.09 -3.26 -18.89
N GLY A 71 20.08 -3.08 -20.21
CA GLY A 71 20.62 -4.05 -21.18
C GLY A 71 19.58 -4.98 -21.85
N PHE A 72 18.30 -4.88 -21.48
CA PHE A 72 17.21 -5.55 -22.19
C PHE A 72 16.74 -4.74 -23.41
N THR A 73 16.07 -5.39 -24.37
CA THR A 73 15.51 -4.68 -25.53
C THR A 73 14.30 -3.85 -25.12
N LYS A 74 14.06 -2.76 -25.85
CA LYS A 74 12.91 -1.88 -25.65
C LYS A 74 11.58 -2.65 -25.69
N GLU A 75 11.44 -3.59 -26.62
CA GLU A 75 10.24 -4.42 -26.75
C GLU A 75 10.01 -5.29 -25.52
N SER A 76 11.09 -5.80 -24.91
CA SER A 76 10.99 -6.61 -23.69
C SER A 76 10.55 -5.76 -22.50
N ILE A 77 11.11 -4.56 -22.35
CA ILE A 77 10.76 -3.60 -21.30
C ILE A 77 9.30 -3.18 -21.42
N GLU A 78 8.85 -2.82 -22.62
CA GLU A 78 7.44 -2.49 -22.90
C GLU A 78 6.52 -3.67 -22.58
N ALA A 79 6.90 -4.88 -22.99
CA ALA A 79 6.11 -6.07 -22.72
C ALA A 79 5.97 -6.35 -21.22
N VAL A 80 7.03 -6.13 -20.41
CA VAL A 80 6.96 -6.25 -18.94
C VAL A 80 6.03 -5.19 -18.35
N ALA A 81 6.20 -3.92 -18.72
CA ALA A 81 5.35 -2.83 -18.23
C ALA A 81 3.86 -3.06 -18.56
N ASN A 82 3.57 -3.61 -19.74
CA ASN A 82 2.22 -3.94 -20.18
C ASN A 82 1.56 -5.10 -19.40
N THR A 83 2.34 -5.87 -18.62
CA THR A 83 1.76 -6.87 -17.71
C THR A 83 1.18 -6.26 -16.43
N CYS A 84 1.32 -4.95 -16.23
CA CYS A 84 0.66 -4.21 -15.15
C CYS A 84 -0.69 -3.67 -15.64
N HIS A 85 -1.79 -4.11 -15.02
CA HIS A 85 -3.15 -3.67 -15.38
C HIS A 85 -3.70 -2.71 -14.33
N SER A 86 -4.05 -1.49 -14.75
CA SER A 86 -4.60 -0.45 -13.88
C SER A 86 -6.13 -0.33 -13.99
N TYR A 87 -6.80 -0.14 -12.86
CA TYR A 87 -8.23 0.13 -12.75
C TYR A 87 -8.42 1.45 -12.03
N GLN A 88 -9.21 2.35 -12.61
CA GLN A 88 -9.56 3.63 -12.01
C GLN A 88 -10.97 3.56 -11.42
N ALA A 89 -11.09 3.88 -10.14
CA ALA A 89 -12.33 3.85 -9.40
C ALA A 89 -12.75 5.26 -8.97
N LEU A 90 -13.98 5.67 -9.32
CA LEU A 90 -14.54 6.97 -8.93
C LEU A 90 -15.20 6.95 -7.55
N THR A 91 -15.51 5.77 -7.02
CA THR A 91 -16.21 5.57 -5.76
C THR A 91 -15.62 4.37 -5.03
N PHE A 92 -15.90 4.25 -3.72
CA PHE A 92 -15.56 3.05 -2.95
C PHE A 92 -16.16 1.78 -3.59
N ASP A 93 -17.41 1.86 -4.07
CA ASP A 93 -18.05 0.71 -4.73
C ASP A 93 -17.32 0.36 -6.04
N GLY A 94 -16.79 1.34 -6.76
CA GLY A 94 -15.92 1.10 -7.92
C GLY A 94 -14.61 0.36 -7.57
N ILE A 95 -14.04 0.59 -6.37
CA ILE A 95 -12.89 -0.19 -5.88
C ILE A 95 -13.33 -1.65 -5.65
N VAL A 96 -14.49 -1.85 -5.01
CA VAL A 96 -15.05 -3.19 -4.75
C VAL A 96 -15.30 -3.93 -6.07
N ASP A 97 -15.90 -3.27 -7.05
CA ASP A 97 -16.19 -3.84 -8.37
C ASP A 97 -14.91 -4.22 -9.13
N ALA A 98 -13.86 -3.40 -9.03
CA ALA A 98 -12.56 -3.71 -9.62
C ALA A 98 -11.92 -4.95 -8.95
N VAL A 99 -11.98 -5.04 -7.62
CA VAL A 99 -11.51 -6.22 -6.88
C VAL A 99 -12.30 -7.48 -7.29
N ASP A 100 -13.62 -7.37 -7.49
CA ASP A 100 -14.44 -8.49 -7.97
C ASP A 100 -14.04 -8.96 -9.38
N GLN A 101 -13.86 -8.03 -10.31
CA GLN A 101 -13.39 -8.34 -11.66
C GLN A 101 -12.01 -9.02 -11.66
N ILE A 102 -11.09 -8.53 -10.82
CA ILE A 102 -9.76 -9.13 -10.68
C ILE A 102 -9.88 -10.54 -10.09
N THR A 103 -10.75 -10.72 -9.09
CA THR A 103 -10.99 -12.03 -8.46
C THR A 103 -11.52 -13.04 -9.46
N ASP A 104 -12.53 -12.67 -10.24
CA ASP A 104 -13.11 -13.52 -11.28
C ASP A 104 -12.07 -13.89 -12.35
N LEU A 105 -11.21 -12.94 -12.73
CA LEU A 105 -10.12 -13.16 -13.66
C LEU A 105 -9.08 -14.14 -13.11
N LEU A 106 -8.71 -14.00 -11.84
CA LEU A 106 -7.80 -14.92 -11.14
C LEU A 106 -8.40 -16.32 -11.03
N GLU A 107 -9.69 -16.42 -10.68
CA GLU A 107 -10.43 -17.69 -10.62
C GLU A 107 -10.50 -18.40 -11.97
N LYS A 108 -10.83 -17.66 -13.03
CA LYS A 108 -10.87 -18.20 -14.39
C LYS A 108 -9.50 -18.74 -14.79
N ARG A 109 -8.41 -18.04 -14.47
CA ARG A 109 -7.05 -18.49 -14.76
C ARG A 109 -6.63 -19.70 -13.93
N ARG A 110 -6.98 -19.74 -12.65
CA ARG A 110 -6.76 -20.90 -11.78
C ARG A 110 -7.41 -22.15 -12.34
N LYS A 111 -8.65 -22.04 -12.85
CA LYS A 111 -9.36 -23.15 -13.50
C LYS A 111 -8.70 -23.58 -14.81
N LEU A 112 -8.14 -22.64 -15.58
CA LEU A 112 -7.51 -22.93 -16.87
C LEU A 112 -6.15 -23.65 -16.73
N HIS A 113 -5.34 -23.24 -15.75
CA HIS A 113 -3.98 -23.76 -15.55
C HIS A 113 -3.91 -24.95 -14.57
N GLY A 114 -5.03 -25.31 -13.94
CA GLY A 114 -5.13 -26.39 -12.97
C GLY A 114 -4.53 -26.03 -11.60
N LEU A 115 -4.73 -26.92 -10.61
CA LEU A 115 -4.21 -26.79 -9.24
C LEU A 115 -2.67 -26.94 -9.14
N ASP A 116 -1.97 -26.96 -10.27
CA ASP A 116 -0.53 -27.16 -10.33
C ASP A 116 0.16 -25.87 -9.87
N ASN A 117 0.31 -25.75 -8.56
CA ASN A 117 0.71 -24.53 -7.86
C ASN A 117 2.09 -24.01 -8.33
N ASP A 118 2.91 -24.87 -8.92
CA ASP A 118 4.21 -24.52 -9.49
C ASP A 118 4.11 -23.72 -10.80
N LYS A 119 3.01 -23.87 -11.56
CA LYS A 119 2.79 -23.15 -12.82
C LYS A 119 2.06 -21.83 -12.67
N PHE A 120 1.47 -21.57 -11.50
CA PHE A 120 0.80 -20.30 -11.26
C PHE A 120 1.84 -19.26 -10.81
N PRO A 121 2.14 -18.24 -11.64
CA PRO A 121 3.13 -17.22 -11.29
C PRO A 121 2.61 -16.31 -10.17
N SER A 122 3.53 -15.77 -9.38
CA SER A 122 3.19 -14.79 -8.34
C SER A 122 2.57 -13.52 -8.95
N ARG A 123 1.57 -12.98 -8.28
CA ARG A 123 0.81 -11.78 -8.67
C ARG A 123 0.79 -10.78 -7.53
N LEU A 124 0.75 -9.50 -7.88
CA LEU A 124 0.61 -8.39 -6.94
C LEU A 124 -0.70 -7.65 -7.21
N LEU A 125 -1.50 -7.43 -6.17
CA LEU A 125 -2.66 -6.54 -6.19
C LEU A 125 -2.33 -5.32 -5.33
N VAL A 126 -2.26 -4.15 -5.93
CA VAL A 126 -2.07 -2.86 -5.24
C VAL A 126 -3.41 -2.15 -5.16
N LEU A 127 -3.80 -1.73 -3.97
CA LEU A 127 -4.99 -0.91 -3.73
C LEU A 127 -4.56 0.44 -3.19
N GLU A 128 -4.89 1.51 -3.91
CA GLU A 128 -4.58 2.88 -3.55
C GLU A 128 -5.87 3.68 -3.34
N GLY A 129 -5.86 4.59 -2.37
CA GLY A 129 -6.96 5.54 -2.20
C GLY A 129 -8.15 5.04 -1.39
N ILE A 130 -8.01 3.95 -0.63
CA ILE A 130 -9.12 3.40 0.17
C ILE A 130 -9.60 4.43 1.21
N ASP A 131 -8.69 5.07 1.96
CA ASP A 131 -9.10 6.06 2.96
C ASP A 131 -9.77 7.28 2.34
N GLN A 132 -9.24 7.78 1.22
CA GLN A 132 -9.83 8.90 0.47
C GLN A 132 -11.27 8.57 0.04
N SER A 133 -11.49 7.35 -0.49
CA SER A 133 -12.84 6.91 -0.87
C SER A 133 -13.80 6.75 0.32
N LEU A 134 -13.29 6.37 1.50
CA LEU A 134 -14.07 6.30 2.74
C LEU A 134 -14.35 7.68 3.34
N GLU A 135 -13.43 8.63 3.17
CA GLU A 135 -13.60 10.03 3.56
C GLU A 135 -14.73 10.67 2.76
N GLU A 136 -14.86 10.37 1.46
CA GLU A 136 -16.01 10.82 0.67
C GLU A 136 -17.35 10.28 1.18
N ILE A 137 -17.39 9.00 1.57
CA ILE A 137 -18.59 8.41 2.19
C ILE A 137 -18.88 9.08 3.54
N THR A 138 -17.84 9.37 4.32
CA THR A 138 -17.99 10.05 5.61
C THR A 138 -18.53 11.47 5.44
N ARG A 139 -17.99 12.20 4.46
CA ARG A 139 -18.40 13.57 4.11
C ARG A 139 -19.82 13.65 3.56
N SER A 140 -20.24 12.68 2.76
CA SER A 140 -21.57 12.65 2.13
C SER A 140 -22.64 11.96 2.97
N SER A 141 -22.26 11.04 3.86
CA SER A 141 -23.16 10.16 4.60
C SER A 141 -22.78 10.09 6.08
N SER A 142 -22.03 9.05 6.50
CA SER A 142 -21.66 8.87 7.90
C SER A 142 -20.45 7.97 8.06
N VAL A 143 -19.74 8.15 9.18
CA VAL A 143 -18.63 7.27 9.59
C VAL A 143 -19.09 5.81 9.72
N LEU A 144 -20.30 5.58 10.23
CA LEU A 144 -20.85 4.24 10.41
C LEU A 144 -21.04 3.53 9.07
N LEU A 145 -21.53 4.24 8.04
CA LEU A 145 -21.69 3.68 6.70
C LEU A 145 -20.32 3.37 6.07
N ALA A 146 -19.34 4.26 6.20
CA ALA A 146 -17.99 4.04 5.72
C ALA A 146 -17.38 2.76 6.35
N GLN A 147 -17.51 2.59 7.66
CA GLN A 147 -17.06 1.39 8.37
C GLN A 147 -17.81 0.13 7.94
N ALA A 148 -19.14 0.21 7.79
CA ALA A 148 -19.96 -0.91 7.33
C ALA A 148 -19.60 -1.36 5.91
N LYS A 149 -19.14 -0.45 5.05
CA LYS A 149 -18.63 -0.75 3.70
C LYS A 149 -17.21 -1.30 3.69
N LEU A 150 -16.33 -0.82 4.58
CA LEU A 150 -14.95 -1.27 4.67
C LEU A 150 -14.85 -2.74 5.11
N ALA A 151 -15.63 -3.16 6.10
CA ALA A 151 -15.52 -4.52 6.67
C ALA A 151 -15.69 -5.65 5.62
N PRO A 152 -16.71 -5.63 4.74
CA PRO A 152 -16.84 -6.60 3.65
C PRO A 152 -15.66 -6.62 2.68
N LEU A 153 -15.08 -5.45 2.35
CA LEU A 153 -13.90 -5.38 1.48
C LEU A 153 -12.70 -6.07 2.14
N LEU A 154 -12.40 -5.77 3.41
CA LEU A 154 -11.30 -6.41 4.12
C LEU A 154 -11.47 -7.93 4.23
N GLN A 155 -12.70 -8.38 4.52
CA GLN A 155 -13.02 -9.80 4.53
C GLN A 155 -12.78 -10.44 3.16
N LYS A 156 -13.21 -9.78 2.08
CA LYS A 156 -12.99 -10.24 0.71
C LYS A 156 -11.49 -10.36 0.39
N LEU A 157 -10.69 -9.34 0.69
CA LEU A 157 -9.24 -9.36 0.49
C LEU A 157 -8.57 -10.48 1.28
N THR A 158 -9.01 -10.73 2.52
CA THR A 158 -8.53 -11.84 3.34
C THR A 158 -8.82 -13.19 2.67
N ILE A 159 -10.06 -13.40 2.23
CA ILE A 159 -10.47 -14.64 1.56
C ILE A 159 -9.67 -14.85 0.27
N ILE A 160 -9.53 -13.82 -0.56
CA ILE A 160 -8.78 -13.90 -1.83
C ILE A 160 -7.30 -14.20 -1.55
N SER A 161 -6.68 -13.51 -0.60
CA SER A 161 -5.29 -13.76 -0.19
C SER A 161 -5.06 -15.22 0.18
N HIS A 162 -5.92 -15.79 1.03
CA HIS A 162 -5.85 -17.21 1.39
C HIS A 162 -6.15 -18.16 0.23
N THR A 163 -7.08 -17.81 -0.64
CA THR A 163 -7.50 -18.64 -1.77
C THR A 163 -6.40 -18.77 -2.83
N PHE A 164 -5.58 -17.74 -3.00
CA PHE A 164 -4.49 -17.69 -3.97
C PHE A 164 -3.10 -17.78 -3.32
N PHE A 165 -3.00 -18.10 -2.02
CA PHE A 165 -1.72 -18.28 -1.34
C PHE A 165 -0.93 -19.47 -1.93
N PRO A 166 0.40 -19.36 -2.12
CA PRO A 166 1.30 -18.22 -1.83
C PRO A 166 1.53 -17.28 -3.05
N LYS A 167 0.63 -17.29 -4.03
CA LYS A 167 0.84 -16.69 -5.35
C LYS A 167 0.18 -15.33 -5.52
N LEU A 168 -0.53 -14.82 -4.52
CA LEU A 168 -1.06 -13.47 -4.53
C LEU A 168 -0.55 -12.71 -3.30
N SER A 169 0.04 -11.55 -3.55
CA SER A 169 0.32 -10.55 -2.53
C SER A 169 -0.63 -9.37 -2.72
N ILE A 170 -1.20 -8.88 -1.62
CA ILE A 170 -2.07 -7.70 -1.63
C ILE A 170 -1.34 -6.59 -0.86
N LEU A 171 -1.09 -5.47 -1.54
CA LEU A 171 -0.50 -4.26 -0.99
C LEU A 171 -1.59 -3.19 -0.90
N ILE A 172 -1.87 -2.73 0.31
CA ILE A 172 -2.79 -1.60 0.52
C ILE A 172 -1.93 -0.37 0.81
N VAL A 173 -1.96 0.58 -0.11
CA VAL A 173 -1.22 1.84 -0.01
C VAL A 173 -2.17 2.86 0.57
N ASN A 174 -1.77 3.38 1.72
CA ASN A 174 -2.55 4.38 2.41
C ASN A 174 -1.71 5.61 2.71
N SER A 175 -2.37 6.75 2.60
CA SER A 175 -1.81 8.06 2.77
C SER A 175 -2.56 8.73 3.91
N VAL A 176 -2.07 8.54 5.14
CA VAL A 176 -2.65 9.21 6.30
C VAL A 176 -2.15 10.64 6.33
N GLY A 177 -3.04 11.60 6.07
CA GLY A 177 -2.76 13.00 6.36
C GLY A 177 -2.53 13.17 7.86
N SER A 178 -1.55 13.98 8.24
CA SER A 178 -1.43 14.44 9.62
C SER A 178 -2.72 15.14 10.00
N SER A 179 -3.49 14.59 10.94
CA SER A 179 -4.59 15.34 11.53
C SER A 179 -4.00 16.61 12.15
N PRO A 180 -4.58 17.81 11.93
CA PRO A 180 -4.05 19.03 12.52
C PRO A 180 -4.05 18.86 14.03
N PHE A 181 -2.85 18.96 14.60
CA PHE A 181 -2.66 19.05 16.05
C PHE A 181 -3.68 20.04 16.60
N ILE A 182 -4.59 19.58 17.47
CA ILE A 182 -5.37 20.50 18.30
C ILE A 182 -4.31 21.29 19.08
N THR A 183 -4.12 22.55 18.71
CA THR A 183 -3.22 23.48 19.40
C THR A 183 -3.82 23.80 20.77
N ALA A 184 -3.66 22.88 21.72
CA ALA A 184 -3.73 23.20 23.12
C ALA A 184 -2.33 23.66 23.54
N SER A 185 -2.23 24.96 23.79
CA SER A 185 -1.03 25.67 24.24
C SER A 185 -0.27 24.95 25.36
N HIS A 186 0.84 24.29 25.03
CA HIS A 186 1.93 23.95 25.96
C HIS A 186 3.24 23.68 25.19
N PRO A 187 4.42 23.91 25.79
CA PRO A 187 5.68 24.01 25.07
C PRO A 187 6.10 22.65 24.50
N ALA A 188 6.70 22.69 23.31
CA ALA A 188 7.10 21.55 22.50
C ALA A 188 7.89 20.48 23.28
N PRO A 189 7.53 19.19 23.18
CA PRO A 189 8.42 18.10 23.55
C PRO A 189 9.23 17.64 22.32
N ALA A 190 10.49 17.30 22.58
CA ALA A 190 11.44 16.77 21.61
C ALA A 190 10.95 15.44 21.00
N LEU A 191 11.07 15.32 19.67
CA LEU A 191 10.79 14.10 18.90
C LEU A 191 11.93 13.09 19.07
N ASN A 192 11.86 12.31 20.16
CA ASN A 192 12.63 11.08 20.31
C ASN A 192 11.80 9.91 19.76
N SER A 193 12.43 9.06 18.95
CA SER A 193 11.88 7.82 18.38
C SER A 193 10.97 7.08 19.38
N ILE A 194 9.72 6.87 19.00
CA ILE A 194 8.63 6.40 19.88
C ILE A 194 8.71 4.87 20.16
N PHE A 195 9.68 4.15 19.57
CA PHE A 195 9.89 2.71 19.82
C PHE A 195 11.34 2.35 20.19
N ALA A 196 12.15 3.29 20.69
CA ALA A 196 13.37 2.93 21.39
C ALA A 196 13.00 2.27 22.73
N VAL A 197 13.16 0.94 22.81
CA VAL A 197 13.15 0.22 24.10
C VAL A 197 14.23 0.86 24.99
N PRO A 198 13.89 1.50 26.12
CA PRO A 198 14.90 1.89 27.08
C PRO A 198 15.24 0.65 27.90
N ALA A 199 16.51 0.29 27.93
CA ALA A 199 17.01 -0.54 29.01
C ALA A 199 16.75 0.19 30.35
N THR A 200 15.90 -0.43 31.16
CA THR A 200 15.86 -0.36 32.63
C THR A 200 15.72 1.02 33.29
N GLU A 201 14.49 1.44 33.64
CA GLU A 201 14.15 2.20 34.87
C GLU A 201 12.63 2.07 35.14
N PRO A 202 12.16 1.86 36.39
CA PRO A 202 10.75 1.65 36.70
C PRO A 202 10.06 2.97 37.08
N GLY A 203 9.36 3.60 36.13
CA GLY A 203 8.53 4.77 36.43
C GLY A 203 7.62 5.19 35.27
N LEU A 204 6.30 5.01 35.45
CA LEU A 204 5.19 5.50 34.63
C LEU A 204 5.41 5.54 33.09
N VAL A 205 5.17 4.39 32.44
CA VAL A 205 5.01 4.34 30.97
C VAL A 205 3.58 4.75 30.62
N GLN A 206 3.39 6.01 30.25
CA GLN A 206 2.16 6.44 29.59
C GLN A 206 2.25 6.05 28.11
N LYS A 207 1.57 4.96 27.75
CA LYS A 207 1.44 4.48 26.36
C LYS A 207 0.84 5.59 25.49
N SER A 208 1.66 6.28 24.71
CA SER A 208 1.19 7.18 23.66
C SER A 208 0.72 6.33 22.48
N HIS A 209 -0.57 5.95 22.48
CA HIS A 209 -1.25 5.46 21.30
C HIS A 209 -1.18 6.55 20.22
N LEU A 210 -0.34 6.36 19.20
CA LEU A 210 -0.56 7.01 17.91
C LEU A 210 -1.98 6.64 17.50
N SER A 211 -2.90 7.59 17.69
CA SER A 211 -4.30 7.40 17.39
C SER A 211 -4.43 7.60 15.89
N TYR A 212 -4.07 6.59 15.12
CA TYR A 212 -4.36 6.53 13.69
C TYR A 212 -5.86 6.78 13.54
N SER A 213 -6.23 7.97 13.07
CA SER A 213 -7.64 8.40 12.98
C SER A 213 -8.34 7.78 11.78
N SER A 214 -7.60 7.09 10.91
CA SER A 214 -8.14 6.51 9.70
C SER A 214 -9.01 5.28 9.98
N PRO A 215 -10.23 5.21 9.41
CA PRO A 215 -11.11 4.06 9.47
C PRO A 215 -10.44 2.74 9.13
N LEU A 216 -9.54 2.78 8.13
CA LEU A 216 -8.76 1.65 7.67
C LEU A 216 -7.76 1.18 8.72
N ALA A 217 -6.92 2.08 9.24
CA ALA A 217 -5.91 1.72 10.24
C ALA A 217 -6.49 1.02 11.48
N LYS A 218 -7.69 1.43 11.92
CA LYS A 218 -8.39 0.82 13.06
C LYS A 218 -8.95 -0.59 12.76
N SER A 219 -9.29 -0.85 11.50
CA SER A 219 -9.94 -2.10 11.06
C SER A 219 -8.95 -3.15 10.56
N LEU A 220 -7.70 -2.76 10.25
CA LEU A 220 -6.66 -3.62 9.67
C LEU A 220 -5.93 -4.54 10.67
N ASP A 221 -6.08 -4.31 11.98
CA ASP A 221 -5.36 -5.07 13.01
C ASP A 221 -5.58 -6.58 12.94
N ARG A 222 -6.69 -7.05 12.34
CA ARG A 222 -7.01 -8.49 12.26
C ARG A 222 -6.85 -9.13 10.87
N ALA A 223 -6.72 -8.34 9.81
CA ALA A 223 -6.82 -8.84 8.42
C ALA A 223 -5.51 -8.77 7.62
N ILE A 224 -4.51 -8.01 8.08
CA ILE A 224 -3.24 -7.85 7.38
C ILE A 224 -2.10 -8.56 8.11
N ASP A 225 -1.24 -9.21 7.33
CA ASP A 225 -0.02 -9.89 7.78
C ASP A 225 1.08 -8.92 8.22
N THR A 226 1.33 -7.84 7.46
CA THR A 226 2.42 -6.89 7.73
C THR A 226 1.98 -5.44 7.49
N HIS A 227 2.29 -4.53 8.42
CA HIS A 227 2.13 -3.08 8.21
C HIS A 227 3.51 -2.45 8.07
N LEU A 228 3.70 -1.68 7.00
CA LEU A 228 4.87 -0.85 6.80
C LEU A 228 4.50 0.60 7.05
N LEU A 229 5.27 1.29 7.88
CA LEU A 229 5.16 2.71 8.11
C LEU A 229 6.29 3.42 7.38
N VAL A 230 5.93 4.32 6.46
CA VAL A 230 6.89 5.21 5.79
C VAL A 230 6.82 6.56 6.51
N SER A 231 7.97 7.02 7.02
CA SER A 231 8.07 8.26 7.78
C SER A 231 9.34 9.01 7.41
N HIS A 232 9.39 10.29 7.78
CA HIS A 232 10.58 11.12 7.60
C HIS A 232 11.21 11.42 8.95
N VAL A 233 12.50 11.17 9.05
CA VAL A 233 13.30 11.42 10.25
C VAL A 233 14.54 12.22 9.85
N GLY A 234 14.47 13.55 10.03
CA GLY A 234 15.58 14.43 9.64
C GLY A 234 15.59 14.69 8.13
N PRO A 235 16.64 14.31 7.38
CA PRO A 235 16.66 14.35 5.90
C PRO A 235 16.33 13.00 5.25
N ASN A 236 16.04 11.97 6.05
CA ASN A 236 16.00 10.58 5.61
C ASN A 236 14.57 10.04 5.60
N ILE A 237 14.27 9.21 4.60
CA ILE A 237 13.04 8.42 4.58
C ILE A 237 13.30 7.11 5.32
N THR A 238 12.48 6.83 6.33
CA THR A 238 12.55 5.60 7.12
C THR A 238 11.34 4.73 6.83
N VAL A 239 11.57 3.46 6.52
CA VAL A 239 10.52 2.45 6.41
C VAL A 239 10.65 1.51 7.61
N GLU A 240 9.59 1.41 8.42
CA GLU A 240 9.52 0.58 9.61
C GLU A 240 8.45 -0.51 9.48
N VAL A 241 8.75 -1.71 9.96
CA VAL A 241 7.75 -2.78 10.14
C VAL A 241 6.98 -2.53 11.44
N ALA A 242 5.85 -1.82 11.32
CA ALA A 242 4.98 -1.48 12.44
C ALA A 242 4.12 -2.65 12.92
N LYS A 243 3.89 -3.64 12.06
CA LYS A 243 3.20 -4.89 12.39
C LYS A 243 3.75 -6.02 11.55
N ASP A 244 3.91 -7.19 12.17
CA ASP A 244 4.24 -8.44 11.50
C ASP A 244 3.51 -9.59 12.23
N ARG A 245 2.76 -10.42 11.49
CA ARG A 245 1.97 -11.52 12.03
C ARG A 245 2.84 -12.57 12.72
N THR A 246 4.05 -12.84 12.22
CA THR A 246 4.96 -13.79 12.90
C THR A 246 5.75 -13.12 14.02
N GLY A 247 5.92 -11.80 13.92
CA GLY A 247 6.62 -10.96 14.89
C GLY A 247 8.14 -10.94 14.70
N ASP A 248 8.67 -11.66 13.71
CA ASP A 248 10.13 -11.81 13.50
C ASP A 248 10.77 -10.52 12.97
N ALA A 249 9.99 -9.71 12.25
CA ALA A 249 10.42 -8.47 11.64
C ALA A 249 9.92 -7.22 12.37
N LEU A 250 9.11 -7.35 13.42
CA LEU A 250 8.52 -6.22 14.14
C LEU A 250 9.59 -5.25 14.66
N GLY A 251 9.44 -3.96 14.36
CA GLY A 251 10.38 -2.91 14.77
C GLY A 251 11.68 -2.86 13.97
N ARG A 252 11.86 -3.71 12.95
CA ARG A 252 12.94 -3.53 11.97
C ARG A 252 12.63 -2.32 11.11
N TRP A 253 13.67 -1.54 10.80
CA TRP A 253 13.57 -0.38 9.95
C TRP A 253 14.78 -0.28 9.02
N CYS A 254 14.60 0.40 7.90
CA CYS A 254 15.67 0.80 7.01
C CYS A 254 15.53 2.27 6.61
N VAL A 255 16.65 2.86 6.20
CA VAL A 255 16.71 4.20 5.63
C VAL A 255 16.90 4.06 4.14
N LEU A 256 16.12 4.82 3.37
CA LEU A 256 16.25 4.99 1.92
C LEU A 256 17.14 6.19 1.60
#